data_AF-X1BME6-F1
#
_entry.id   AF-X1BME6-F1
#
_cell.length_a   1.000
_cell.length_b   1.000
_cell.length_c   1.000
_cell.angle_alpha   90.00
_cell.angle_beta   90.00
_cell.angle_gamma   90.00
#
_symmetry.space_group_name_H-M   'P 1'
#
loop_
_entity.id
_entity.type
_entity.pdbx_description
1 polymer ?
#
loop_
_entity_poly.entity_id
_entity_poly.type
_entity_poly.pdbx_seq_one_letter_code
_entity_poly.pdbx_strand_id
1 'polypeptide(L)' 'MPAIRKKKEIGARFNVLGYKEEDRHIAHCLEIDLVAEGKTPEEARDNLADLIFSYLRFGMEQDIEQFIPHPAPKIYWD' A
#
# COMPACT_ATOMS: atom_id res chain seq x y z
N MET A 1 34.82 -12.52 15.13
CA MET A 1 33.92 -12.50 13.96
C MET A 1 32.72 -11.64 14.33
N PRO A 2 32.46 -10.51 13.65
CA PRO A 2 31.31 -9.67 13.99
C PRO A 2 30.01 -10.35 13.52
N ALA A 3 29.00 -10.34 14.38
CA ALA A 3 27.69 -10.91 14.11
C ALA A 3 26.98 -10.10 13.00
N ILE A 4 26.60 -10.77 11.91
CA ILE A 4 25.81 -10.18 10.84
C ILE A 4 24.41 -9.89 11.41
N ARG A 5 24.08 -8.62 11.65
CA ARG A 5 22.71 -8.19 12.01
C ARG A 5 21.78 -8.58 10.86
N LYS A 6 20.87 -9.53 11.11
CA LYS A 6 19.77 -9.83 10.16
C LYS A 6 18.98 -8.55 9.91
N LYS A 7 18.92 -8.11 8.65
CA LYS A 7 18.04 -7.02 8.20
C LYS A 7 16.61 -7.43 8.56
N LYS A 8 15.93 -6.64 9.38
CA LYS A 8 14.54 -6.91 9.76
C LYS A 8 13.70 -6.68 8.50
N GLU A 9 13.20 -7.74 7.88
CA GLU A 9 12.26 -7.61 6.76
C GLU A 9 10.96 -7.02 7.33
N ILE A 10 10.74 -5.74 7.02
CA ILE A 10 9.49 -5.06 7.34
C ILE A 10 8.56 -5.35 6.18
N GLY A 11 7.64 -6.29 6.38
CA GLY A 11 6.55 -6.56 5.46
C GLY A 11 5.31 -5.79 5.90
N ALA A 12 4.77 -4.95 5.01
CA ALA A 12 3.43 -4.38 5.18
C ALA A 12 2.40 -5.28 4.48
N ARG A 13 1.22 -5.43 5.08
CA ARG A 13 0.07 -6.09 4.45
C ARG A 13 -1.01 -5.04 4.24
N PHE A 14 -1.52 -4.96 3.02
CA PHE A 14 -2.61 -4.06 2.66
C PHE A 14 -3.85 -4.86 2.33
N ASN A 15 -5.00 -4.37 2.78
CA ASN A 15 -6.29 -4.91 2.45
C ASN A 15 -6.83 -4.21 1.21
N VAL A 16 -7.30 -4.99 0.24
CA VAL A 16 -7.76 -4.47 -1.04
C VAL A 16 -9.21 -4.90 -1.24
N LEU A 17 -10.08 -3.91 -1.48
CA LEU A 17 -11.44 -4.13 -1.93
C LEU A 17 -11.43 -4.25 -3.46
N GLY A 18 -11.73 -5.46 -3.96
CA GLY A 18 -11.89 -5.73 -5.39
C GLY A 18 -13.36 -5.71 -5.78
N TYR A 19 -13.70 -4.99 -6.85
CA TYR A 19 -15.05 -5.01 -7.42
C TYR A 19 -15.01 -4.78 -8.94
N LYS A 20 -16.12 -5.08 -9.62
CA LYS A 20 -16.26 -4.81 -11.06
C LYS A 20 -17.09 -3.55 -11.23
N GLU A 21 -16.62 -2.65 -12.08
CA GLU A 21 -17.32 -1.43 -12.46
C GLU A 21 -17.31 -1.34 -14.00
N GLU A 22 -18.50 -1.35 -14.60
CA GLU A 22 -18.67 -1.40 -16.06
C GLU A 22 -17.88 -2.55 -16.73
N ASP A 23 -16.94 -2.23 -17.62
CA ASP A 23 -16.06 -3.15 -18.32
C ASP A 23 -14.68 -3.35 -17.64
N ARG A 24 -14.48 -2.74 -16.47
CA ARG A 24 -13.22 -2.74 -15.72
C ARG A 24 -13.34 -3.48 -14.38
N HIS A 25 -12.20 -3.96 -13.91
CA HIS A 25 -12.00 -4.44 -12.56
C HIS A 25 -11.27 -3.37 -11.75
N ILE A 26 -11.76 -3.08 -10.56
CA ILE A 26 -11.22 -2.07 -9.66
C ILE A 26 -10.60 -2.75 -8.45
N ALA A 27 -9.44 -2.27 -8.03
CA ALA A 27 -8.77 -2.62 -6.80
C ALA A 27 -8.56 -1.34 -5.98
N HIS A 28 -9.14 -1.29 -4.77
CA HIS A 28 -9.11 -0.12 -3.89
C HIS A 28 -8.47 -0.47 -2.55
N CYS A 29 -7.31 0.13 -2.24
CA CYS A 29 -6.66 0.07 -0.94
C CYS A 29 -7.14 1.24 -0.05
N LEU A 30 -8.06 0.95 0.87
CA LEU A 30 -8.68 1.96 1.74
C LEU A 30 -7.70 2.57 2.76
N GLU A 31 -6.65 1.84 3.13
CA GLU A 31 -5.71 2.25 4.19
C GLU A 31 -4.85 3.46 3.77
N ILE A 32 -4.67 3.68 2.46
CA ILE A 32 -3.85 4.76 1.89
C ILE A 32 -4.58 5.49 0.75
N ASP A 33 -5.88 5.26 0.61
CA ASP A 33 -6.77 5.90 -0.37
C ASP A 33 -6.23 5.82 -1.82
N LEU A 34 -5.81 4.61 -2.22
CA LEU A 34 -5.31 4.35 -3.57
C LEU A 34 -6.23 3.41 -4.33
N VAL A 35 -6.48 3.73 -5.59
CA VAL A 35 -7.29 2.93 -6.51
C VAL A 35 -6.54 2.67 -7.80
N ALA A 36 -6.67 1.46 -8.32
CA ALA A 36 -6.21 1.11 -9.65
C ALA A 36 -7.25 0.22 -10.35
N GLU A 37 -7.22 0.25 -11.68
CA GLU A 37 -8.12 -0.53 -12.53
C GLU A 37 -7.34 -1.49 -13.44
N GLY A 38 -8.03 -2.49 -13.96
CA GLY A 38 -7.52 -3.45 -14.93
C GLY A 38 -8.64 -4.13 -15.72
N LYS A 39 -8.30 -4.87 -16.77
CA LYS A 39 -9.27 -5.66 -17.55
C LYS A 39 -9.61 -6.98 -16.87
N THR A 40 -8.78 -7.44 -15.94
CA THR A 40 -9.04 -8.59 -15.07
C THR A 40 -8.81 -8.22 -13.61
N PRO A 41 -9.36 -8.99 -12.64
CA PRO A 41 -9.09 -8.78 -11.22
C PRO A 41 -7.59 -8.80 -10.89
N GLU A 42 -6.82 -9.68 -11.53
CA GLU A 42 -5.37 -9.82 -11.34
C GLU A 42 -4.64 -8.58 -11.84
N GLU A 43 -5.00 -8.08 -13.02
CA GLU A 43 -4.41 -6.86 -13.58
C GLU A 43 -4.69 -5.65 -12.68
N ALA A 44 -5.92 -5.49 -12.17
CA ALA A 44 -6.26 -4.41 -11.24
C ALA A 44 -5.43 -4.49 -9.95
N ARG A 45 -5.26 -5.70 -9.39
CA ARG A 45 -4.44 -5.95 -8.20
C ARG A 45 -2.96 -5.60 -8.46
N ASP A 46 -2.41 -6.06 -9.57
CA ASP A 46 -0.99 -5.88 -9.89
C ASP A 46 -0.70 -4.39 -10.18
N ASN A 47 -1.59 -3.71 -10.90
CA ASN A 47 -1.53 -2.27 -11.10
C ASN A 47 -1.60 -1.49 -9.77
N LEU A 48 -2.46 -1.93 -8.84
CA LEU A 48 -2.52 -1.33 -7.50
C LEU A 48 -1.22 -1.56 -6.72
N ALA A 49 -0.63 -2.75 -6.80
CA ALA A 49 0.64 -3.05 -6.12
C ALA A 49 1.78 -2.14 -6.62
N ASP A 50 1.88 -1.93 -7.92
CA ASP A 50 2.87 -1.02 -8.53
C ASP A 50 2.63 0.44 -8.12
N LEU A 51 1.36 0.86 -8.04
CA LEU A 51 0.98 2.19 -7.58
C LEU A 51 1.37 2.40 -6.10
N ILE A 52 1.09 1.42 -5.24
CA ILE A 52 1.46 1.45 -3.82
C ILE A 52 2.98 1.56 -3.67
N PHE A 53 3.74 0.76 -4.43
CA PHE A 53 5.20 0.81 -4.38
C PHE A 53 5.73 2.19 -4.78
N SER A 54 5.19 2.75 -5.88
CA SER A 54 5.57 4.08 -6.35
C SER A 54 5.21 5.18 -5.35
N TYR A 55 4.02 5.10 -4.76
CA TYR A 55 3.53 6.02 -3.74
C TYR A 55 4.43 6.03 -2.48
N LEU A 56 4.72 4.85 -1.93
CA LEU A 56 5.59 4.72 -0.76
C LEU A 56 7.01 5.18 -1.06
N ARG A 57 7.55 4.80 -2.23
CA ARG A 57 8.87 5.25 -2.66
C ARG A 57 8.95 6.77 -2.72
N PHE A 58 7.96 7.42 -3.33
CA PHE A 58 7.89 8.87 -3.40
C PHE A 58 7.83 9.51 -2.01
N GLY A 59 6.98 9.01 -1.12
CA GLY A 59 6.87 9.51 0.26
C GLY A 59 8.17 9.38 1.04
N MET A 60 8.89 8.27 0.88
CA MET A 60 10.20 8.06 1.50
C MET A 60 11.29 8.97 0.92
N GLU A 61 11.31 9.17 -0.40
CA GLU A 61 12.30 10.02 -1.07
C GLU A 61 12.11 11.51 -0.74
N GLN A 62 10.87 11.93 -0.49
CA GLN A 62 10.52 13.33 -0.17
C GLN A 62 10.37 13.60 1.33
N ASP A 63 10.60 12.61 2.18
CA ASP A 63 10.43 12.68 3.65
C ASP A 63 9.04 13.18 4.08
N ILE A 64 8.00 12.73 3.38
CA ILE A 64 6.62 13.13 3.63
C ILE A 64 5.94 12.03 4.47
N GLU A 65 5.93 12.23 5.79
CA GLU A 65 5.36 11.27 6.76
C GLU A 65 3.90 10.89 6.46
N GLN A 66 3.12 11.79 5.87
CA GLN A 66 1.70 11.57 5.57
C GLN A 66 1.46 10.40 4.59
N PHE A 67 2.47 10.02 3.82
CA PHE A 67 2.39 8.92 2.84
C PHE A 67 2.89 7.59 3.40
N ILE A 68 3.35 7.58 4.65
CA ILE A 68 3.80 6.38 5.34
C ILE A 68 2.66 5.92 6.25
N PRO A 69 2.05 4.75 5.99
CA PRO A 69 0.96 4.27 6.83
C PRO A 69 1.45 4.09 8.27
N HIS A 70 0.79 4.78 9.19
CA HIS A 70 1.05 4.72 10.61
C HIS A 70 -0.25 4.40 11.35
N PRO A 71 -0.20 3.63 12.46
CA PRO A 71 -1.37 3.46 13.30
C PRO A 71 -1.82 4.82 13.82
N ALA A 72 -3.13 4.99 13.97
CA ALA A 72 -3.67 6.19 14.55
C ALA A 72 -3.20 6.33 16.03
N PRO A 73 -2.92 7.55 16.50
CA PRO A 73 -2.50 7.77 17.88
C PRO A 73 -3.54 7.27 18.88
N LYS A 74 -3.11 6.60 19.95
CA LYS A 74 -4.01 6.03 20.99
C LYS A 74 -4.98 7.03 21.61
N ILE A 75 -4.59 8.30 21.64
CA ILE A 75 -5.36 9.44 22.16
C ILE A 75 -6.78 9.53 21.55
N TYR A 76 -7.01 8.96 20.36
CA TYR A 76 -8.30 8.98 19.66
C TYR A 76 -9.16 7.72 19.85
N TRP A 77 -8.66 6.73 20.61
CA TRP A 77 -9.32 5.42 20.78
C TRP A 77 -9.46 5.00 22.26
N ASP A 78 -9.00 5.85 23.20
CA ASP A 78 -9.17 5.70 24.65
C ASP A 78 -10.43 6.42 25.15
#